data_AF-A0A3M5KUW5-F1
#
_entry.id   AF-A0A3M5KUW5-F1
#
_cell.length_a   1.000
_cell.length_b   1.000
_cell.length_c   1.000
_cell.angle_alpha   90.00
_cell.angle_beta   90.00
_cell.angle_gamma   90.00
#
_symmetry.space_group_name_H-M   'P 1'
#
loop_
_entity.id
_entity.type
_entity.pdbx_description
1 polymer ?
#
loop_
_entity_poly.entity_id
_entity_poly.type
_entity_poly.pdbx_seq_one_letter_code
_entity_poly.pdbx_strand_id
1 'polypeptide(L)'
;MSSTDRSREGARSRTQIILLFVALIVFIMLLFANFAYLNTQSNYDKQYIGHAGELRVLSQRIAKNATEAAAGKTQAFKLLADARNDFDVRWGYLRKGDPATGLPAAPELIRDELRTVQRDWEGLRKSTDVILASEQTVLSLHQVAATLAETIPQLQAEYEKVVESLLQSRAPAAQVVVAQRQALLAERILGSVNTVLAGDETAVQAADAFGRDASQFGRVLNGMLEGNATLRISQVEDRDARARLAEIAELFDLYKAEQEKSVDVDVTSAFALNQEQQDKLAKVLSARLGREVRLHAAEDASLIGGVVIRAGDLVIDGSVRGKIAKLAEALKS
;
A
#
# COMPACT_ATOMS: atom_id res chain seq x y z
N MET A 1 54.02 -3.61 -86.56
CA MET A 1 52.86 -3.39 -85.66
C MET A 1 52.85 -4.45 -84.56
N SER A 2 53.46 -4.22 -83.39
CA SER A 2 53.28 -5.13 -82.22
C SER A 2 53.73 -4.63 -80.84
N SER A 3 54.08 -3.34 -80.64
CA SER A 3 54.56 -2.84 -79.34
C SER A 3 53.66 -1.80 -78.66
N THR A 4 52.68 -1.22 -79.37
CA THR A 4 51.79 -0.16 -78.86
C THR A 4 50.42 -0.65 -78.38
N ASP A 5 50.07 -1.92 -78.61
CA ASP A 5 48.76 -2.49 -78.21
C ASP A 5 48.80 -3.17 -76.83
N ARG A 6 49.90 -3.87 -76.50
CA ARG A 6 50.11 -4.52 -75.19
C ARG A 6 50.15 -3.54 -74.00
N SER A 7 50.55 -2.29 -74.23
CA SER A 7 50.62 -1.26 -73.18
C SER A 7 49.25 -0.66 -72.81
N ARG A 8 48.26 -0.70 -73.72
CA ARG A 8 46.88 -0.28 -73.43
C ARG A 8 46.06 -1.36 -72.71
N GLU A 9 46.30 -2.64 -73.00
CA GLU A 9 45.68 -3.78 -72.27
C GLU A 9 46.16 -3.86 -70.81
N GLY A 10 47.46 -3.67 -70.54
CA GLY A 10 48.01 -3.65 -69.18
C GLY A 10 47.49 -2.48 -68.32
N ALA A 11 47.27 -1.30 -68.93
CA ALA A 11 46.70 -0.14 -68.24
C ALA A 11 45.20 -0.35 -67.90
N ARG A 12 44.42 -0.91 -68.84
CA ARG A 12 42.99 -1.25 -68.60
C ARG A 12 42.84 -2.34 -67.52
N SER A 13 43.69 -3.35 -67.55
CA SER A 13 43.74 -4.41 -66.52
C SER A 13 44.04 -3.85 -65.14
N ARG A 14 45.02 -2.93 -65.03
CA ARG A 14 45.37 -2.30 -63.75
C ARG A 14 44.25 -1.42 -63.21
N THR A 15 43.55 -0.67 -64.06
CA THR A 15 42.37 0.12 -63.67
C THR A 15 41.20 -0.78 -63.25
N GLN A 16 40.96 -1.89 -63.95
CA GLN A 16 39.94 -2.88 -63.56
C GLN A 16 40.26 -3.55 -62.22
N ILE A 17 41.53 -3.92 -61.98
CA ILE A 17 41.98 -4.49 -60.70
C ILE A 17 41.79 -3.47 -59.57
N ILE A 18 42.12 -2.19 -59.77
CA ILE A 18 41.90 -1.13 -58.78
C ILE A 18 40.41 -0.94 -58.50
N LEU A 19 39.56 -0.92 -59.53
CA LEU A 19 38.11 -0.80 -59.38
C LEU A 19 37.51 -2.00 -58.62
N LEU A 20 37.94 -3.22 -58.93
CA LEU A 20 37.52 -4.43 -58.21
C LEU A 20 37.99 -4.40 -56.74
N PHE A 21 39.19 -3.88 -56.47
CA PHE A 21 39.72 -3.74 -55.12
C PHE A 21 38.94 -2.69 -54.30
N VAL A 22 38.60 -1.56 -54.90
CA VAL A 22 37.74 -0.53 -54.26
C VAL A 22 36.33 -1.09 -54.02
N ALA A 23 35.74 -1.79 -54.99
CA ALA A 23 34.43 -2.43 -54.84
C ALA A 23 34.43 -3.48 -53.71
N LEU A 24 35.51 -4.26 -53.58
CA LEU A 24 35.68 -5.23 -52.50
C LEU A 24 35.75 -4.55 -51.13
N ILE A 25 36.49 -3.44 -51.02
CA ILE A 25 36.57 -2.65 -49.78
C ILE A 25 35.20 -2.10 -49.37
N VAL A 26 34.43 -1.56 -50.33
CA VAL A 26 33.07 -1.06 -50.08
C VAL A 26 32.16 -2.20 -49.64
N PHE A 27 32.25 -3.37 -50.27
CA PHE A 27 31.46 -4.54 -49.89
C PHE A 27 31.79 -5.06 -48.49
N ILE A 28 33.08 -5.10 -48.12
CA ILE A 28 33.52 -5.47 -46.76
C ILE A 28 33.01 -4.43 -45.74
N MET A 29 33.08 -3.13 -46.06
CA MET A 29 32.51 -2.09 -45.20
C MET A 29 31.01 -2.23 -45.04
N LEU A 30 30.27 -2.58 -46.10
CA LEU A 30 28.83 -2.83 -46.04
C LEU A 30 28.51 -4.09 -45.23
N LEU A 31 29.28 -5.16 -45.39
CA LEU A 31 29.14 -6.37 -44.57
C LEU A 31 29.44 -6.10 -43.11
N PHE A 32 30.48 -5.32 -42.81
CA PHE A 32 30.82 -4.91 -41.45
C PHE A 32 29.74 -4.00 -40.85
N ALA A 33 29.24 -3.03 -41.61
CA ALA A 33 28.14 -2.16 -41.19
C ALA A 33 26.86 -2.97 -40.94
N ASN A 34 26.54 -3.92 -41.82
CA ASN A 34 25.40 -4.82 -41.66
C ASN A 34 25.59 -5.77 -40.46
N PHE A 35 26.79 -6.30 -40.25
CA PHE A 35 27.11 -7.13 -39.10
C PHE A 35 27.03 -6.34 -37.78
N ALA A 36 27.58 -5.11 -37.75
CA ALA A 36 27.48 -4.21 -36.61
C ALA A 36 26.02 -3.83 -36.33
N TYR A 37 25.23 -3.56 -37.37
CA TYR A 37 23.79 -3.30 -37.27
C TYR A 37 23.03 -4.51 -36.69
N LEU A 38 23.25 -5.72 -37.24
CA LEU A 38 22.63 -6.96 -36.76
C LEU A 38 23.03 -7.28 -35.31
N ASN A 39 24.28 -7.05 -34.94
CA ASN A 39 24.77 -7.26 -33.57
C ASN A 39 24.12 -6.29 -32.58
N THR A 40 23.98 -5.01 -32.95
CA THR A 40 23.25 -4.01 -32.16
C THR A 40 21.77 -4.37 -32.02
N GLN A 41 21.10 -4.74 -33.12
CA GLN A 41 19.70 -5.14 -33.09
C GLN A 41 19.49 -6.38 -32.19
N SER A 42 20.37 -7.37 -32.28
CA SER A 42 20.32 -8.56 -31.42
C SER A 42 20.48 -8.21 -29.93
N ASN A 43 21.30 -7.21 -29.59
CA ASN A 43 21.43 -6.74 -28.22
C ASN A 43 20.17 -6.04 -27.72
N TYR A 44 19.47 -5.28 -28.57
CA TYR A 44 18.17 -4.70 -28.20
C TYR A 44 17.11 -5.79 -27.98
N ASP A 45 17.04 -6.78 -28.86
CA ASP A 45 16.08 -7.89 -28.73
C ASP A 45 16.27 -8.65 -27.41
N LYS A 46 17.53 -8.92 -27.00
CA LYS A 46 17.84 -9.51 -25.70
C LYS A 46 17.35 -8.67 -24.52
N GLN A 47 17.53 -7.34 -24.60
CA GLN A 47 17.07 -6.43 -23.56
C GLN A 47 15.54 -6.37 -23.49
N TYR A 48 14.85 -6.28 -24.62
CA TYR A 48 13.39 -6.31 -24.66
C TYR A 48 12.83 -7.60 -24.05
N ILE A 49 13.39 -8.76 -24.42
CA ILE A 49 13.01 -10.06 -23.85
C ILE A 49 13.31 -10.10 -22.34
N GLY A 50 14.47 -9.58 -21.92
CA GLY A 50 14.86 -9.50 -20.52
C GLY A 50 13.87 -8.68 -19.68
N HIS A 51 13.52 -7.47 -20.15
CA HIS A 51 12.52 -6.63 -19.48
C HIS A 51 11.15 -7.32 -19.45
N ALA A 52 10.70 -7.93 -20.55
CA ALA A 52 9.42 -8.64 -20.60
C ALA A 52 9.39 -9.82 -19.60
N GLY A 53 10.48 -10.58 -19.48
CA GLY A 53 10.62 -11.66 -18.49
C GLY A 53 10.53 -11.14 -17.06
N GLU A 54 11.21 -10.04 -16.75
CA GLU A 54 11.20 -9.41 -15.43
C GLU A 54 9.82 -8.84 -15.09
N LEU A 55 9.13 -8.21 -16.04
CA LEU A 55 7.76 -7.71 -15.85
C LEU A 55 6.81 -8.84 -15.45
N ARG A 56 6.96 -10.03 -16.05
CA ARG A 56 6.18 -11.22 -15.65
C ARG A 56 6.48 -11.65 -14.22
N VAL A 57 7.74 -11.63 -13.79
CA VAL A 57 8.10 -11.98 -12.40
C VAL A 57 7.55 -10.93 -11.43
N LEU A 58 7.66 -9.65 -11.78
CA LEU A 58 7.17 -8.54 -10.98
C LEU A 58 5.64 -8.57 -10.85
N SER A 59 4.88 -8.91 -11.90
CA SER A 59 3.42 -9.03 -11.80
C SER A 59 3.00 -10.12 -10.82
N GLN A 60 3.71 -11.25 -10.80
CA GLN A 60 3.48 -12.32 -9.81
C GLN A 60 3.83 -11.86 -8.39
N ARG A 61 4.93 -11.13 -8.21
CA ARG A 61 5.32 -10.55 -6.92
C ARG A 61 4.30 -9.54 -6.42
N ILE A 62 3.79 -8.67 -7.29
CA ILE A 62 2.72 -7.72 -6.97
C ILE A 62 1.49 -8.47 -6.48
N ALA A 63 1.03 -9.49 -7.20
CA ALA A 63 -0.14 -10.27 -6.79
C ALA A 63 0.08 -10.94 -5.41
N LYS A 64 1.23 -11.59 -5.21
CA LYS A 64 1.57 -12.23 -3.93
C LYS A 64 1.61 -11.20 -2.78
N ASN A 65 2.37 -10.13 -2.96
CA ASN A 65 2.58 -9.14 -1.91
C ASN A 65 1.31 -8.32 -1.64
N ALA A 66 0.44 -8.13 -2.64
CA ALA A 66 -0.86 -7.50 -2.46
C ALA A 66 -1.74 -8.32 -1.50
N THR A 67 -1.81 -9.64 -1.69
CA THR A 67 -2.55 -10.51 -0.77
C THR A 67 -1.93 -10.53 0.63
N GLU A 68 -0.60 -10.59 0.74
CA GLU A 68 0.07 -10.57 2.05
C GLU A 68 -0.06 -9.22 2.78
N ALA A 69 -0.05 -8.10 2.03
CA ALA A 69 -0.29 -6.77 2.57
C ALA A 69 -1.74 -6.61 3.03
N ALA A 70 -2.71 -7.11 2.24
CA ALA A 70 -4.12 -7.14 2.64
C ALA A 70 -4.35 -7.97 3.92
N ALA A 71 -3.52 -8.99 4.16
CA ALA A 71 -3.51 -9.79 5.38
C ALA A 71 -2.74 -9.14 6.55
N GLY A 72 -2.36 -7.86 6.45
CA GLY A 72 -1.77 -7.09 7.54
C GLY A 72 -0.27 -7.28 7.75
N LYS A 73 0.47 -7.87 6.81
CA LYS A 73 1.92 -8.00 6.95
C LYS A 73 2.64 -6.70 6.55
N THR A 74 3.21 -6.00 7.51
CA THR A 74 3.95 -4.73 7.29
C THR A 74 5.03 -4.86 6.21
N GLN A 75 5.84 -5.92 6.22
CA GLN A 75 6.90 -6.11 5.23
C GLN A 75 6.37 -6.25 3.79
N ALA A 76 5.15 -6.77 3.62
CA ALA A 76 4.56 -6.99 2.31
C ALA A 76 4.18 -5.67 1.62
N PHE A 77 3.80 -4.62 2.37
CA PHE A 77 3.55 -3.29 1.80
C PHE A 77 4.80 -2.72 1.12
N LYS A 78 5.95 -2.80 1.80
CA LYS A 78 7.23 -2.38 1.20
C LYS A 78 7.56 -3.17 -0.07
N LEU A 79 7.49 -4.51 0.00
CA LEU A 79 7.80 -5.37 -1.14
C LEU A 79 6.81 -5.17 -2.31
N LEU A 80 5.56 -4.82 -2.02
CA LEU A 80 4.54 -4.46 -3.01
C LEU A 80 4.87 -3.14 -3.70
N ALA A 81 5.24 -2.11 -2.92
CA ALA A 81 5.64 -0.81 -3.44
C ALA A 81 6.88 -0.91 -4.33
N ASP A 82 7.90 -1.65 -3.88
CA ASP A 82 9.13 -1.90 -4.63
C ASP A 82 8.82 -2.61 -5.96
N ALA A 83 8.05 -3.71 -5.93
CA ALA A 83 7.69 -4.44 -7.14
C ALA A 83 6.86 -3.60 -8.12
N ARG A 84 5.94 -2.76 -7.63
CA ARG A 84 5.17 -1.83 -8.46
C ARG A 84 6.07 -0.79 -9.13
N ASN A 85 6.99 -0.19 -8.38
CA ASN A 85 7.90 0.82 -8.90
C ASN A 85 8.85 0.23 -9.95
N ASP A 86 9.41 -0.95 -9.67
CA ASP A 86 10.30 -1.66 -10.59
C ASP A 86 9.58 -2.03 -11.89
N PHE A 87 8.30 -2.42 -11.81
CA PHE A 87 7.48 -2.67 -12.98
C PHE A 87 7.31 -1.40 -13.80
N ASP A 88 6.96 -0.27 -13.18
CA ASP A 88 6.73 1.01 -13.86
C ASP A 88 8.00 1.49 -14.61
N VAL A 89 9.15 1.35 -13.96
CA VAL A 89 10.46 1.69 -14.53
C VAL A 89 10.76 0.82 -15.75
N ARG A 90 10.69 -0.51 -15.62
CA ARG A 90 10.98 -1.45 -16.71
C ARG A 90 9.98 -1.33 -17.87
N TRP A 91 8.73 -1.08 -17.55
CA TRP A 91 7.70 -0.79 -18.55
C TRP A 91 7.98 0.52 -19.29
N GLY A 92 8.50 1.53 -18.56
CA GLY A 92 9.04 2.76 -19.13
C GLY A 92 10.12 2.52 -20.17
N TYR A 93 11.08 1.63 -19.88
CA TYR A 93 12.15 1.27 -20.83
C TYR A 93 11.62 0.65 -22.12
N LEU A 94 10.62 -0.23 -22.04
CA LEU A 94 10.00 -0.79 -23.25
C LEU A 94 9.27 0.29 -24.06
N ARG A 95 8.58 1.22 -23.41
CA ARG A 95 7.72 2.20 -24.09
C ARG A 95 8.47 3.41 -24.65
N LYS A 96 9.49 3.89 -23.92
CA LYS A 96 10.21 5.13 -24.23
C LYS A 96 11.67 4.90 -24.62
N GLY A 97 12.18 3.69 -24.41
CA GLY A 97 13.60 3.40 -24.46
C GLY A 97 14.29 3.65 -23.11
N ASP A 98 15.51 3.16 -23.01
CA ASP A 98 16.41 3.38 -21.89
C ASP A 98 17.64 4.17 -22.37
N PRO A 99 17.80 5.43 -21.96
CA PRO A 99 18.94 6.26 -22.35
C PRO A 99 20.27 5.77 -21.77
N ALA A 100 20.27 5.05 -20.65
CA ALA A 100 21.49 4.56 -20.01
C ALA A 100 22.16 3.44 -20.81
N THR A 101 21.36 2.57 -21.41
CA THR A 101 21.82 1.47 -22.28
C THR A 101 21.78 1.80 -23.76
N GLY A 102 21.17 2.94 -24.13
CA GLY A 102 20.90 3.33 -25.52
C GLY A 102 19.84 2.46 -26.18
N LEU A 103 18.98 1.81 -25.40
CA LEU A 103 17.85 1.02 -25.89
C LEU A 103 16.78 1.98 -26.45
N PRO A 104 16.38 1.86 -27.72
CA PRO A 104 15.28 2.66 -28.26
C PRO A 104 13.93 2.20 -27.69
N ALA A 105 12.87 2.95 -28.01
CA ALA A 105 11.51 2.48 -27.74
C ALA A 105 11.22 1.21 -28.56
N ALA A 106 10.37 0.35 -28.01
CA ALA A 106 9.99 -0.90 -28.63
C ALA A 106 9.44 -0.71 -30.06
N PRO A 107 9.68 -1.68 -30.98
CA PRO A 107 9.30 -1.55 -32.38
C PRO A 107 7.81 -1.29 -32.60
N GLU A 108 7.50 -0.53 -33.64
CA GLU A 108 6.15 -0.12 -34.01
C GLU A 108 5.21 -1.30 -34.31
N LEU A 109 5.78 -2.47 -34.66
CA LEU A 109 5.09 -3.71 -34.99
C LEU A 109 4.33 -4.30 -33.79
N ILE A 110 4.80 -4.08 -32.57
CA ILE A 110 4.23 -4.65 -31.34
C ILE A 110 3.41 -3.62 -30.53
N ARG A 111 3.02 -2.50 -31.15
CA ARG A 111 2.33 -1.41 -30.44
C ARG A 111 0.97 -1.79 -29.89
N ASP A 112 0.23 -2.67 -30.54
CA ASP A 112 -1.10 -3.05 -30.09
C ASP A 112 -1.04 -3.98 -28.88
N GLU A 113 -0.04 -4.87 -28.83
CA GLU A 113 0.31 -5.67 -27.67
C GLU A 113 0.76 -4.76 -26.51
N LEU A 114 1.62 -3.78 -26.79
CA LEU A 114 2.07 -2.81 -25.78
C LEU A 114 0.90 -2.00 -25.20
N ARG A 115 -0.06 -1.57 -26.03
CA ARG A 115 -1.28 -0.88 -25.56
C ARG A 115 -2.15 -1.76 -24.68
N THR A 116 -2.20 -3.06 -24.97
CA THR A 116 -2.96 -4.01 -24.15
C THR A 116 -2.32 -4.16 -22.77
N VAL A 117 -1.01 -4.43 -22.73
CA VAL A 117 -0.26 -4.53 -21.47
C VAL A 117 -0.28 -3.20 -20.70
N GLN A 118 -0.24 -2.04 -21.38
CA GLN A 118 -0.38 -0.73 -20.74
C GLN A 118 -1.70 -0.61 -19.97
N ARG A 119 -2.83 -1.00 -20.58
CA ARG A 119 -4.14 -0.92 -19.93
C ARG A 119 -4.23 -1.85 -18.73
N ASP A 120 -3.75 -3.08 -18.88
CA ASP A 120 -3.72 -4.05 -17.78
C ASP A 120 -2.82 -3.57 -16.63
N TRP A 121 -1.66 -2.98 -16.96
CA TRP A 121 -0.76 -2.39 -15.99
C TRP A 121 -1.38 -1.20 -15.26
N GLU A 122 -2.05 -0.29 -15.96
CA GLU A 122 -2.74 0.84 -15.33
C GLU A 122 -3.82 0.38 -14.35
N GLY A 123 -4.58 -0.64 -14.71
CA GLY A 123 -5.56 -1.27 -13.82
C GLY A 123 -4.91 -1.89 -12.58
N LEU A 124 -3.87 -2.71 -12.77
CA LEU A 124 -3.12 -3.34 -11.68
C LEU A 124 -2.49 -2.29 -10.75
N ARG A 125 -1.77 -1.32 -11.33
CA ARG A 125 -1.12 -0.22 -10.60
C ARG A 125 -2.10 0.55 -9.76
N LYS A 126 -3.27 0.92 -10.32
CA LYS A 126 -4.30 1.64 -9.58
C LYS A 126 -4.79 0.85 -8.37
N SER A 127 -5.04 -0.45 -8.53
CA SER A 127 -5.43 -1.33 -7.42
C SER A 127 -4.32 -1.48 -6.38
N THR A 128 -3.07 -1.62 -6.81
CA THR A 128 -1.91 -1.65 -5.92
C THR A 128 -1.74 -0.35 -5.14
N ASP A 129 -1.93 0.80 -5.78
CA ASP A 129 -1.85 2.12 -5.13
C ASP A 129 -2.91 2.27 -4.04
N VAL A 130 -4.12 1.72 -4.24
CA VAL A 130 -5.17 1.68 -3.21
C VAL A 130 -4.75 0.85 -2.00
N ILE A 131 -4.15 -0.33 -2.21
CA ILE A 131 -3.68 -1.19 -1.11
C ILE A 131 -2.55 -0.50 -0.34
N LEU A 132 -1.58 0.10 -1.04
CA LEU A 132 -0.48 0.81 -0.39
C LEU A 132 -0.97 2.03 0.39
N ALA A 133 -1.97 2.75 -0.13
CA ALA A 133 -2.58 3.87 0.57
C ALA A 133 -3.37 3.44 1.83
N SER A 134 -3.82 2.19 1.90
CA SER A 134 -4.57 1.66 3.04
C SER A 134 -3.71 1.00 4.12
N GLU A 135 -2.38 1.02 4.00
CA GLU A 135 -1.43 0.35 4.92
C GLU A 135 -1.76 0.57 6.39
N GLN A 136 -1.78 1.82 6.84
CA GLN A 136 -2.08 2.15 8.24
C GLN A 136 -3.47 1.66 8.67
N THR A 137 -4.44 1.68 7.76
CA THR A 137 -5.80 1.23 8.04
C THR A 137 -5.82 -0.27 8.29
N VAL A 138 -5.20 -1.05 7.41
CA VAL A 138 -5.10 -2.51 7.52
C VAL A 138 -4.32 -2.89 8.78
N LEU A 139 -3.15 -2.27 9.02
CA LEU A 139 -2.32 -2.56 10.20
C LEU A 139 -3.07 -2.28 11.51
N SER A 140 -3.75 -1.14 11.60
CA SER A 140 -4.54 -0.83 12.79
C SER A 140 -5.72 -1.78 13.01
N LEU A 141 -6.37 -2.25 11.95
CA LEU A 141 -7.47 -3.20 12.06
C LEU A 141 -6.98 -4.56 12.56
N HIS A 142 -5.82 -5.01 12.08
CA HIS A 142 -5.16 -6.21 12.58
C HIS A 142 -4.71 -6.06 14.03
N GLN A 143 -4.21 -4.88 14.43
CA GLN A 143 -3.87 -4.61 15.82
C GLN A 143 -5.10 -4.68 16.73
N VAL A 144 -6.22 -4.08 16.32
CA VAL A 144 -7.50 -4.16 17.04
C VAL A 144 -7.94 -5.61 17.20
N ALA A 145 -7.85 -6.41 16.14
CA ALA A 145 -8.20 -7.83 16.22
C ALA A 145 -7.29 -8.61 17.18
N ALA A 146 -5.99 -8.31 17.18
CA ALA A 146 -5.04 -8.91 18.11
C ALA A 146 -5.37 -8.54 19.56
N THR A 147 -5.60 -7.25 19.85
CA THR A 147 -6.02 -6.80 21.19
C THR A 147 -7.32 -7.50 21.62
N LEU A 148 -8.32 -7.60 20.72
CA LEU A 148 -9.56 -8.31 21.01
C LEU A 148 -9.32 -9.79 21.28
N ALA A 149 -8.51 -10.47 20.48
CA ALA A 149 -8.19 -11.88 20.68
C ALA A 149 -7.54 -12.16 22.05
N GLU A 150 -6.76 -11.20 22.57
CA GLU A 150 -6.14 -11.29 23.91
C GLU A 150 -7.10 -10.89 25.05
N THR A 151 -8.03 -9.96 24.79
CA THR A 151 -8.89 -9.37 25.83
C THR A 151 -10.23 -10.10 25.99
N ILE A 152 -10.79 -10.66 24.91
CA ILE A 152 -12.09 -11.36 24.94
C ILE A 152 -12.10 -12.53 25.94
N PRO A 153 -11.07 -13.39 26.04
CA PRO A 153 -11.04 -14.45 27.04
C PRO A 153 -11.05 -13.91 28.48
N GLN A 154 -10.40 -12.76 28.72
CA GLN A 154 -10.38 -12.09 30.03
C GLN A 154 -11.76 -11.53 30.36
N LEU A 155 -12.42 -10.87 29.38
CA LEU A 155 -13.80 -10.40 29.51
C LEU A 155 -14.76 -11.55 29.82
N GLN A 156 -14.60 -12.70 29.17
CA GLN A 156 -15.40 -13.89 29.44
C GLN A 156 -15.22 -14.38 30.88
N ALA A 157 -13.97 -14.50 31.35
CA ALA A 157 -13.67 -14.90 32.72
C ALA A 157 -14.25 -13.93 33.76
N GLU A 158 -14.21 -12.61 33.52
CA GLU A 158 -14.85 -11.66 34.43
C GLU A 158 -16.37 -11.74 34.39
N TYR A 159 -17.00 -11.97 33.24
CA TYR A 159 -18.44 -12.19 33.16
C TYR A 159 -18.90 -13.48 33.88
N GLU A 160 -18.10 -14.55 33.84
CA GLU A 160 -18.37 -15.76 34.62
C GLU A 160 -18.42 -15.43 36.13
N LYS A 161 -17.45 -14.65 36.62
CA LYS A 161 -17.44 -14.21 38.02
C LYS A 161 -18.60 -13.27 38.36
N VAL A 162 -19.02 -12.40 37.43
CA VAL A 162 -20.26 -11.59 37.60
C VAL A 162 -21.46 -12.51 37.77
N VAL A 163 -21.60 -13.54 36.93
CA VAL A 163 -22.69 -14.52 37.03
C VAL A 163 -22.66 -15.25 38.38
N GLU A 164 -21.48 -15.66 38.85
CA GLU A 164 -21.31 -16.29 40.17
C GLU A 164 -21.78 -15.37 41.30
N SER A 165 -21.34 -14.10 41.32
CA SER A 165 -21.76 -13.11 42.33
C SER A 165 -23.28 -12.85 42.30
N LEU A 166 -23.88 -12.77 41.10
CA LEU A 166 -25.32 -12.61 40.95
C LEU A 166 -26.10 -13.83 41.49
N LEU A 167 -25.59 -15.04 41.27
CA LEU A 167 -26.20 -16.26 41.80
C LEU A 167 -26.07 -16.35 43.33
N GLN A 168 -24.90 -16.00 43.89
CA GLN A 168 -24.66 -16.01 45.33
C GLN A 168 -25.54 -14.99 46.07
N SER A 169 -25.71 -13.79 45.51
CA SER A 169 -26.57 -12.74 46.04
C SER A 169 -28.07 -12.97 45.81
N ARG A 170 -28.45 -14.05 45.12
CA ARG A 170 -29.84 -14.36 44.71
C ARG A 170 -30.47 -13.24 43.88
N ALA A 171 -29.68 -12.63 42.99
CA ALA A 171 -30.16 -11.61 42.07
C ALA A 171 -31.30 -12.14 41.17
N PRO A 172 -32.16 -11.24 40.64
CA PRO A 172 -33.21 -11.63 39.70
C PRO A 172 -32.65 -12.42 38.50
N ALA A 173 -33.33 -13.51 38.12
CA ALA A 173 -32.92 -14.36 37.00
C ALA A 173 -32.70 -13.58 35.69
N ALA A 174 -33.45 -12.49 35.48
CA ALA A 174 -33.25 -11.60 34.33
C ALA A 174 -31.85 -10.98 34.28
N GLN A 175 -31.26 -10.58 35.42
CA GLN A 175 -29.90 -10.04 35.48
C GLN A 175 -28.85 -11.10 35.15
N VAL A 176 -29.03 -12.32 35.66
CA VAL A 176 -28.14 -13.46 35.36
C VAL A 176 -28.14 -13.77 33.86
N VAL A 177 -29.32 -13.80 33.22
CA VAL A 177 -29.45 -14.04 31.78
C VAL A 177 -28.79 -12.93 30.96
N VAL A 178 -28.92 -11.67 31.38
CA VAL A 178 -28.26 -10.55 30.69
C VAL A 178 -26.73 -10.68 30.76
N ALA A 179 -26.18 -10.98 31.94
CA ALA A 179 -24.74 -11.20 32.12
C ALA A 179 -24.21 -12.35 31.25
N GLN A 180 -24.90 -13.50 31.25
CA GLN A 180 -24.52 -14.65 30.41
C GLN A 180 -24.54 -14.31 28.91
N ARG A 181 -25.55 -13.56 28.44
CA ARG A 181 -25.63 -13.15 27.03
C ARG A 181 -24.54 -12.16 26.63
N GLN A 182 -24.04 -11.34 27.56
CA GLN A 182 -22.94 -10.43 27.27
C GLN A 182 -21.62 -11.16 26.98
N ALA A 183 -21.34 -12.26 27.68
CA ALA A 183 -20.16 -13.08 27.41
C ALA A 183 -20.16 -13.63 25.97
N LEU A 184 -21.32 -14.10 25.49
CA LEU A 184 -21.49 -14.56 24.09
C LEU A 184 -21.40 -13.42 23.07
N LEU A 185 -21.83 -12.22 23.44
CA LEU A 185 -21.76 -11.05 22.57
C LEU A 185 -20.30 -10.63 22.35
N ALA A 186 -19.45 -10.72 23.37
CA ALA A 186 -18.02 -10.52 23.24
C ALA A 186 -17.44 -11.46 22.16
N GLU A 187 -17.70 -12.75 22.24
CA GLU A 187 -17.23 -13.73 21.25
C GLU A 187 -17.68 -13.41 19.82
N ARG A 188 -18.94 -13.00 19.65
CA ARG A 188 -19.48 -12.56 18.35
C ARG A 188 -18.77 -11.33 17.78
N ILE A 189 -18.36 -10.39 18.64
CA ILE A 189 -17.57 -9.22 18.25
C ILE A 189 -16.23 -9.69 17.66
N LEU A 190 -15.50 -10.57 18.35
CA LEU A 190 -14.23 -11.11 17.85
C LEU A 190 -14.40 -11.89 16.55
N GLY A 191 -15.43 -12.74 16.46
CA GLY A 191 -15.73 -13.50 15.25
C GLY A 191 -15.98 -12.57 14.05
N SER A 192 -16.77 -11.52 14.26
CA SER A 192 -17.07 -10.52 13.21
C SER A 192 -15.80 -9.80 12.75
N VAL A 193 -14.92 -9.39 13.66
CA VAL A 193 -13.63 -8.75 13.30
C VAL A 193 -12.75 -9.68 12.49
N ASN A 194 -12.64 -10.96 12.89
CA ASN A 194 -11.85 -11.94 12.14
C ASN A 194 -12.40 -12.17 10.74
N THR A 195 -13.72 -12.16 10.55
CA THR A 195 -14.34 -12.23 9.23
C THR A 195 -14.07 -10.98 8.39
N VAL A 196 -14.09 -9.78 8.98
CA VAL A 196 -13.71 -8.54 8.28
C VAL A 196 -12.25 -8.63 7.79
N LEU A 197 -11.35 -9.15 8.62
CA LEU A 197 -9.94 -9.33 8.28
C LEU A 197 -9.69 -10.38 7.22
N ALA A 198 -10.56 -11.38 7.09
CA ALA A 198 -10.47 -12.36 6.01
C ALA A 198 -10.74 -11.73 4.63
N GLY A 199 -11.51 -10.64 4.58
CA GLY A 199 -11.71 -9.84 3.35
C GLY A 199 -12.52 -10.54 2.26
N ASP A 200 -13.31 -11.56 2.62
CA ASP A 200 -14.17 -12.29 1.69
C ASP A 200 -15.49 -11.54 1.39
N GLU A 201 -16.39 -12.13 0.61
CA GLU A 201 -17.68 -11.55 0.24
C GLU A 201 -18.57 -11.18 1.45
N THR A 202 -18.29 -11.75 2.63
CA THR A 202 -19.03 -11.50 3.87
C THR A 202 -18.44 -10.39 4.73
N ALA A 203 -17.26 -9.85 4.38
CA ALA A 203 -16.57 -8.83 5.17
C ALA A 203 -17.43 -7.58 5.45
N VAL A 204 -18.24 -7.15 4.48
CA VAL A 204 -19.15 -5.99 4.65
C VAL A 204 -20.22 -6.29 5.70
N GLN A 205 -20.84 -7.47 5.63
CA GLN A 205 -21.87 -7.89 6.58
C GLN A 205 -21.29 -8.08 7.99
N ALA A 206 -20.06 -8.60 8.07
CA ALA A 206 -19.33 -8.76 9.32
C ALA A 206 -18.96 -7.41 9.95
N ALA A 207 -18.58 -6.40 9.16
CA ALA A 207 -18.33 -5.05 9.65
C ALA A 207 -19.59 -4.43 10.28
N ASP A 208 -20.74 -4.60 9.62
CA ASP A 208 -22.02 -4.15 10.15
C ASP A 208 -22.41 -4.90 11.44
N ALA A 209 -22.18 -6.22 11.48
CA ALA A 209 -22.43 -7.04 12.67
C ALA A 209 -21.56 -6.62 13.85
N PHE A 210 -20.26 -6.41 13.61
CA PHE A 210 -19.30 -5.93 14.59
C PHE A 210 -19.76 -4.60 15.22
N GLY A 211 -20.11 -3.59 14.41
CA GLY A 211 -20.53 -2.29 14.92
C GLY A 211 -21.82 -2.36 15.76
N ARG A 212 -22.79 -3.18 15.35
CA ARG A 212 -24.02 -3.42 16.12
C ARG A 212 -23.74 -4.14 17.44
N ASP A 213 -22.94 -5.20 17.41
CA ASP A 213 -22.65 -6.03 18.58
C ASP A 213 -21.80 -5.25 19.60
N ALA A 214 -20.80 -4.49 19.17
CA ALA A 214 -20.02 -3.60 20.03
C ALA A 214 -20.90 -2.52 20.67
N SER A 215 -21.78 -1.87 19.89
CA SER A 215 -22.71 -0.87 20.42
C SER A 215 -23.71 -1.47 21.41
N GLN A 216 -24.18 -2.70 21.15
CA GLN A 216 -25.08 -3.41 22.04
C GLN A 216 -24.36 -3.81 23.35
N PHE A 217 -23.11 -4.26 23.26
CA PHE A 217 -22.30 -4.61 24.42
C PHE A 217 -22.16 -3.42 25.37
N GLY A 218 -21.71 -2.27 24.88
CA GLY A 218 -21.56 -1.07 25.70
C GLY A 218 -22.88 -0.59 26.33
N ARG A 219 -24.00 -0.63 25.58
CA ARG A 219 -25.32 -0.24 26.12
C ARG A 219 -25.81 -1.18 27.24
N VAL A 220 -25.58 -2.48 27.10
CA VAL A 220 -26.00 -3.47 28.09
C VAL A 220 -25.12 -3.39 29.33
N LEU A 221 -23.80 -3.26 29.14
CA LEU A 221 -22.84 -3.06 30.23
C LEU A 221 -23.19 -1.83 31.08
N ASN A 222 -23.41 -0.68 30.44
CA ASN A 222 -23.86 0.53 31.13
C ASN A 222 -25.24 0.32 31.78
N GLY A 223 -26.15 -0.39 31.11
CA GLY A 223 -27.45 -0.74 31.69
C GLY A 223 -27.34 -1.61 32.95
N MET A 224 -26.33 -2.47 33.06
CA MET A 224 -26.08 -3.25 34.27
C MET A 224 -25.46 -2.39 35.39
N LEU A 225 -24.62 -1.42 35.05
CA LEU A 225 -23.97 -0.52 36.01
C LEU A 225 -24.89 0.58 36.55
N GLU A 226 -25.75 1.16 35.71
CA GLU A 226 -26.54 2.35 36.01
C GLU A 226 -28.05 2.12 35.92
N GLY A 227 -28.47 0.99 35.34
CA GLY A 227 -29.87 0.74 34.98
C GLY A 227 -30.22 1.30 33.60
N ASN A 228 -31.09 0.61 32.87
CA ASN A 228 -31.62 1.06 31.59
C ASN A 228 -33.08 0.64 31.41
N ALA A 229 -34.00 1.58 31.59
CA ALA A 229 -35.44 1.33 31.48
C ALA A 229 -35.88 0.91 30.07
N THR A 230 -35.28 1.49 29.03
CA THR A 230 -35.59 1.18 27.62
C THR A 230 -35.24 -0.27 27.27
N LEU A 231 -34.10 -0.75 27.79
CA LEU A 231 -33.64 -2.13 27.60
C LEU A 231 -34.18 -3.10 28.65
N ARG A 232 -34.95 -2.60 29.63
CA ARG A 232 -35.46 -3.36 30.79
C ARG A 232 -34.33 -4.05 31.58
N ILE A 233 -33.21 -3.37 31.72
CA ILE A 233 -32.07 -3.84 32.53
C ILE A 233 -32.12 -3.08 33.85
N SER A 234 -32.29 -3.81 34.95
CA SER A 234 -32.15 -3.23 36.29
C SER A 234 -30.68 -3.11 36.66
N GLN A 235 -30.34 -2.05 37.36
CA GLN A 235 -29.02 -1.84 37.94
C GLN A 235 -28.64 -3.03 38.84
N VAL A 236 -27.40 -3.51 38.70
CA VAL A 236 -26.83 -4.52 39.58
C VAL A 236 -26.46 -3.85 40.90
N GLU A 237 -26.99 -4.36 42.01
CA GLU A 237 -26.78 -3.82 43.35
C GLU A 237 -25.64 -4.52 44.11
N ASP A 238 -25.35 -5.77 43.74
CA ASP A 238 -24.30 -6.56 44.38
C ASP A 238 -22.93 -5.90 44.19
N ARG A 239 -22.21 -5.66 45.30
CA ARG A 239 -20.97 -4.88 45.29
C ARG A 239 -19.86 -5.56 44.50
N ASP A 240 -19.73 -6.87 44.62
CA ASP A 240 -18.67 -7.63 43.96
C ASP A 240 -18.95 -7.70 42.45
N ALA A 241 -20.20 -7.98 42.05
CA ALA A 241 -20.62 -7.95 40.65
C ALA A 241 -20.42 -6.56 40.02
N ARG A 242 -20.74 -5.47 40.75
CA ARG A 242 -20.52 -4.11 40.27
C ARG A 242 -19.05 -3.79 40.06
N ALA A 243 -18.16 -4.19 40.98
CA ALA A 243 -16.73 -3.97 40.84
C ALA A 243 -16.19 -4.64 39.57
N ARG A 244 -16.59 -5.90 39.31
CA ARG A 244 -16.21 -6.61 38.09
C ARG A 244 -16.79 -6.01 36.82
N LEU A 245 -18.03 -5.55 36.86
CA LEU A 245 -18.62 -4.84 35.73
C LEU A 245 -17.87 -3.53 35.41
N ALA A 246 -17.32 -2.86 36.43
CA ALA A 246 -16.46 -1.70 36.21
C ALA A 246 -15.11 -2.09 35.58
N GLU A 247 -14.49 -3.18 36.03
CA GLU A 247 -13.28 -3.73 35.38
C GLU A 247 -13.54 -4.12 33.92
N ILE A 248 -14.68 -4.76 33.63
CA ILE A 248 -15.13 -5.09 32.27
C ILE A 248 -15.32 -3.81 31.44
N ALA A 249 -15.86 -2.74 32.03
CA ALA A 249 -16.04 -1.46 31.36
C ALA A 249 -14.69 -0.81 31.02
N GLU A 250 -13.71 -0.85 31.92
CA GLU A 250 -12.36 -0.37 31.62
C GLU A 250 -11.69 -1.17 30.50
N LEU A 251 -11.78 -2.50 30.54
CA LEU A 251 -11.27 -3.39 29.48
C LEU A 251 -11.93 -3.10 28.12
N PHE A 252 -13.24 -2.80 28.12
CA PHE A 252 -13.98 -2.47 26.91
C PHE A 252 -13.72 -1.03 26.43
N ASP A 253 -13.56 -0.06 27.32
CA ASP A 253 -13.27 1.33 26.96
C ASP A 253 -11.86 1.49 26.41
N LEU A 254 -10.88 0.72 26.93
CA LEU A 254 -9.54 0.64 26.33
C LEU A 254 -9.62 0.20 24.86
N TYR A 255 -10.51 -0.75 24.54
CA TYR A 255 -10.81 -1.19 23.18
C TYR A 255 -11.47 -0.08 22.34
N LYS A 256 -12.46 0.62 22.89
CA LYS A 256 -13.19 1.66 22.18
C LYS A 256 -12.29 2.86 21.87
N ALA A 257 -11.43 3.23 22.81
CA ALA A 257 -10.39 4.23 22.62
C ALA A 257 -9.40 3.81 21.54
N GLU A 258 -9.07 2.52 21.42
CA GLU A 258 -8.17 1.98 20.38
C GLU A 258 -8.79 1.94 18.97
N GLN A 259 -10.11 1.77 18.88
CA GLN A 259 -10.91 2.02 17.67
C GLN A 259 -11.01 3.51 17.31
N GLU A 260 -11.13 4.37 18.32
CA GLU A 260 -11.18 5.83 18.18
C GLU A 260 -9.79 6.46 18.03
N LYS A 261 -8.68 5.69 18.12
CA LYS A 261 -7.30 6.21 18.11
C LYS A 261 -7.05 7.00 16.83
N SER A 262 -7.08 8.30 17.04
CA SER A 262 -6.64 9.34 16.14
C SER A 262 -5.28 9.05 15.52
N VAL A 263 -5.08 9.45 14.27
CA VAL A 263 -3.77 9.40 13.62
C VAL A 263 -2.96 10.62 14.07
N ASP A 264 -1.78 10.39 14.66
CA ASP A 264 -0.81 11.44 14.92
C ASP A 264 -0.18 11.87 13.59
N VAL A 265 -0.22 13.17 13.31
CA VAL A 265 0.30 13.77 12.08
C VAL A 265 1.30 14.84 12.43
N ASP A 266 2.56 14.61 12.08
CA ASP A 266 3.63 15.59 12.20
C ASP A 266 3.62 16.52 10.98
N VAL A 267 3.46 17.81 11.24
CA VAL A 267 3.48 18.85 10.22
C VAL A 267 4.69 19.73 10.45
N THR A 268 5.68 19.62 9.55
CA THR A 268 6.84 20.50 9.56
C THR A 268 6.63 21.61 8.53
N SER A 269 6.63 22.86 9.00
CA SER A 269 6.40 24.05 8.17
C SER A 269 7.60 24.99 8.26
N ALA A 270 7.87 25.71 7.16
CA ALA A 270 8.86 26.77 7.11
C ALA A 270 8.49 27.98 7.99
N PHE A 271 7.23 28.09 8.40
CA PHE A 271 6.70 29.15 9.26
C PHE A 271 5.76 28.58 10.31
N ALA A 272 5.69 29.23 11.48
CA ALA A 272 4.74 28.90 12.53
C ALA A 272 3.29 28.89 12.02
N LEU A 273 2.60 27.77 12.23
CA LEU A 273 1.19 27.62 11.89
C LEU A 273 0.34 28.16 13.04
N ASN A 274 -0.59 29.07 12.74
CA ASN A 274 -1.53 29.57 13.74
C ASN A 274 -2.66 28.55 14.02
N GLN A 275 -3.40 28.73 15.12
CA GLN A 275 -4.43 27.76 15.54
C GLN A 275 -5.49 27.51 14.46
N GLU A 276 -5.91 28.56 13.76
CA GLU A 276 -6.92 28.48 12.71
C GLU A 276 -6.45 27.63 11.50
N GLN A 277 -5.16 27.71 11.16
CA GLN A 277 -4.53 26.88 10.13
C GLN A 277 -4.39 25.42 10.59
N GLN A 278 -4.00 25.19 11.84
CA GLN A 278 -3.89 23.84 12.41
C GLN A 278 -5.25 23.13 12.42
N ASP A 279 -6.31 23.82 12.87
CA ASP A 279 -7.67 23.27 12.92
C ASP A 279 -8.19 22.93 11.52
N LYS A 280 -7.92 23.81 10.53
CA LYS A 280 -8.31 23.57 9.14
C LYS A 280 -7.55 22.39 8.53
N LEU A 281 -6.26 22.25 8.83
CA LEU A 281 -5.44 21.15 8.35
C LEU A 281 -5.87 19.83 8.99
N ALA A 282 -6.12 19.81 10.30
CA ALA A 282 -6.65 18.65 11.02
C ALA A 282 -7.99 18.21 10.41
N LYS A 283 -8.90 19.14 10.11
CA LYS A 283 -10.20 18.83 9.48
C LYS A 283 -10.06 18.21 8.08
N VAL A 284 -9.15 18.74 7.26
CA VAL A 284 -8.87 18.22 5.91
C VAL A 284 -8.20 16.85 5.99
N LEU A 285 -7.26 16.66 6.90
CA LEU A 285 -6.55 15.40 7.11
C LEU A 285 -7.49 14.33 7.69
N SER A 286 -8.36 14.69 8.63
CA SER A 286 -9.40 13.79 9.15
C SER A 286 -10.37 13.36 8.06
N ALA A 287 -10.82 14.28 7.21
CA ALA A 287 -11.69 13.93 6.07
C ALA A 287 -10.99 13.01 5.06
N ARG A 288 -9.67 13.11 4.92
CA ARG A 288 -8.88 12.33 3.95
C ARG A 288 -8.40 10.98 4.49
N LEU A 289 -8.16 10.88 5.80
CA LEU A 289 -7.68 9.67 6.48
C LEU A 289 -8.83 8.88 7.15
N GLY A 290 -10.03 9.45 7.22
CA GLY A 290 -11.22 8.79 7.77
C GLY A 290 -11.16 8.58 9.30
N ARG A 291 -10.30 9.32 10.00
CA ARG A 291 -10.01 9.18 11.43
C ARG A 291 -9.82 10.55 12.08
N GLU A 292 -9.99 10.63 13.39
CA GLU A 292 -9.60 11.84 14.13
C GLU A 292 -8.08 12.07 13.98
N VAL A 293 -7.63 13.31 13.84
CA VAL A 293 -6.20 13.63 13.60
C VAL A 293 -5.67 14.46 14.75
N ARG A 294 -4.59 13.96 15.38
CA ARG A 294 -3.82 14.71 16.37
C ARG A 294 -2.62 15.33 15.67
N LEU A 295 -2.59 16.66 15.60
CA LEU A 295 -1.64 17.39 14.78
C LEU A 295 -0.48 17.91 15.63
N HIS A 296 0.75 17.51 15.30
CA HIS A 296 1.98 17.99 15.92
C HIS A 296 2.69 18.93 14.95
N ALA A 297 2.57 20.24 15.17
CA ALA A 297 3.20 21.24 14.32
C ALA A 297 4.61 21.58 14.83
N ALA A 298 5.62 21.45 13.96
CA ALA A 298 6.99 21.86 14.20
C ALA A 298 7.44 22.89 13.16
N GLU A 299 8.18 23.91 13.61
CA GLU A 299 8.78 24.91 12.73
C GLU A 299 10.22 24.51 12.37
N ASP A 300 10.52 24.47 11.07
CA ASP A 300 11.89 24.24 10.57
C ASP A 300 12.21 25.32 9.53
N ALA A 301 12.90 26.38 9.99
CA ALA A 301 13.34 27.49 9.15
C ALA A 301 14.35 27.09 8.06
N SER A 302 14.89 25.87 8.09
CA SER A 302 15.74 25.32 7.01
C SER A 302 14.94 24.84 5.79
N LEU A 303 13.61 24.75 5.91
CA LEU A 303 12.71 24.54 4.78
C LEU A 303 12.60 25.84 3.99
N ILE A 304 13.05 25.82 2.72
CA ILE A 304 12.93 26.94 1.79
C ILE A 304 11.47 26.99 1.29
N GLY A 305 10.51 27.26 2.17
CA GLY A 305 9.09 27.35 1.83
C GLY A 305 8.37 26.02 1.55
N GLY A 306 7.12 25.95 1.99
CA GLY A 306 6.22 24.80 1.87
C GLY A 306 6.04 24.02 3.17
N VAL A 307 5.22 22.97 3.11
CA VAL A 307 4.84 22.13 4.25
C VAL A 307 5.20 20.68 3.95
N VAL A 308 5.81 20.00 4.91
CA VAL A 308 6.03 18.56 4.92
C VAL A 308 5.07 17.97 5.93
N ILE A 309 4.16 17.12 5.47
CA ILE A 309 3.20 16.42 6.33
C ILE A 309 3.62 14.96 6.38
N ARG A 310 3.82 14.44 7.60
CA ARG A 310 4.13 13.04 7.86
C ARG A 310 3.02 12.44 8.71
N ALA A 311 2.34 11.45 8.16
CA ALA A 311 1.33 10.66 8.88
C ALA A 311 1.76 9.19 8.83
N GLY A 312 2.46 8.73 9.86
CA GLY A 312 3.18 7.44 9.83
C GLY A 312 4.20 7.41 8.68
N ASP A 313 4.03 6.50 7.74
CA ASP A 313 4.90 6.32 6.56
C ASP A 313 4.50 7.19 5.35
N LEU A 314 3.34 7.86 5.40
CA LEU A 314 2.89 8.76 4.35
C LEU A 314 3.58 10.12 4.50
N VAL A 315 4.51 10.41 3.59
CA VAL A 315 5.17 11.73 3.49
C VAL A 315 4.57 12.50 2.31
N ILE A 316 3.85 13.58 2.62
CA ILE A 316 3.40 14.57 1.65
C ILE A 316 4.36 15.76 1.74
N ASP A 317 5.34 15.78 0.84
CA ASP A 317 6.34 16.85 0.76
C ASP A 317 5.93 17.88 -0.30
N GLY A 318 5.40 19.01 0.18
CA GLY A 318 5.11 20.19 -0.63
C GLY A 318 6.24 21.23 -0.64
N SER A 319 7.40 20.93 -0.07
CA SER A 319 8.49 21.89 0.10
C SER A 319 9.28 22.14 -1.19
N VAL A 320 9.78 23.38 -1.34
CA VAL A 320 10.67 23.72 -2.46
C VAL A 320 11.98 22.94 -2.37
N ARG A 321 12.47 22.66 -1.14
CA ARG A 321 13.64 21.80 -0.90
C ARG A 321 13.43 20.40 -1.48
N GLY A 322 12.30 19.77 -1.20
CA GLY A 322 11.96 18.44 -1.75
C GLY A 322 11.88 18.44 -3.28
N LYS A 323 11.33 19.51 -3.88
CA LYS A 323 11.29 19.68 -5.34
C LYS A 323 12.69 19.86 -5.95
N ILE A 324 13.57 20.63 -5.31
CA ILE A 324 14.95 20.83 -5.76
C ILE A 324 15.77 19.55 -5.59
N ALA A 325 15.59 18.80 -4.49
CA ALA A 325 16.25 17.52 -4.27
C ALA A 325 15.85 16.50 -5.36
N LYS A 326 14.55 16.37 -5.65
CA LYS A 326 14.06 15.53 -6.75
C LYS A 326 14.60 15.97 -8.12
N LEU A 327 14.75 17.27 -8.34
CA LEU A 327 15.32 17.81 -9.57
C LEU A 327 16.83 17.49 -9.68
N ALA A 328 17.58 17.64 -8.60
CA ALA A 328 19.02 17.35 -8.54
C ALA A 328 19.30 15.84 -8.68
N GLU A 329 18.44 15.00 -8.13
CA GLU A 329 18.49 13.54 -8.28
C GLU A 329 18.16 13.12 -9.73
N ALA A 330 17.16 13.75 -10.35
CA ALA A 330 16.84 13.57 -11.77
C ALA A 330 17.92 14.11 -12.74
N LEU A 331 18.81 15.00 -12.28
CA LEU A 331 19.95 15.54 -13.05
C LEU A 331 21.26 14.76 -12.83
N LYS A 332 21.30 13.86 -11.83
CA LYS A 332 22.43 12.95 -11.57
C LYS A 332 22.22 11.55 -12.17
N SER A 333 21.01 11.26 -12.65
CA SER A 333 20.67 10.14 -13.53
C SER A 333 20.80 10.55 -15.00
#